data_AF-A0A4U5MK86-F1
#
_entry.id   AF-A0A4U5MK86-F1
#
_cell.length_a   1.000
_cell.length_b   1.000
_cell.length_c   1.000
_cell.angle_alpha   90.00
_cell.angle_beta   90.00
_cell.angle_gamma   90.00
#
_symmetry.space_group_name_H-M   'P 1'
#
loop_
_entity.id
_entity.type
_entity.pdbx_description
1 polymer ?
#
loop_
_entity_poly.entity_id
_entity_poly.type
_entity_poly.pdbx_seq_one_letter_code
_entity_poly.pdbx_strand_id
1 'polypeptide(L)'
;MLHWDDGVSIITDFNDHEYYEISFGYKADENGAIVTVNITRTAVSVYPLFSYNSVKFQDKVLLPALENIEIFGYEGDPDLDTLTVNGESLEFDQADSSYDSYSKVLVIGADEIIPENWDSSSTYEIKWQNQGINSQFMLSQTHASTKALSQPAKTSEQLNQEPFVIEESQE
;
A
#
# COMPACT_ATOMS: atom_id res chain seq x y z
N MET A 1 0.59 3.20 17.87
CA MET A 1 0.92 4.42 18.65
C MET A 1 2.40 4.36 18.97
N LEU A 2 3.11 5.47 18.82
CA LEU A 2 4.55 5.61 19.07
C LEU A 2 4.76 6.75 20.07
N HIS A 3 5.64 6.51 21.03
CA HIS A 3 6.19 7.53 21.92
C HIS A 3 7.67 7.65 21.59
N TRP A 4 8.16 8.87 21.37
CA TRP A 4 9.55 9.12 21.02
C TRP A 4 10.13 10.20 21.93
N ASP A 5 11.19 9.86 22.66
CA ASP A 5 11.89 10.73 23.59
C ASP A 5 13.42 10.60 23.46
N ASP A 6 14.17 11.16 24.41
CA ASP A 6 15.63 11.09 24.42
C ASP A 6 16.20 9.72 24.86
N GLY A 7 15.36 8.80 25.33
CA GLY A 7 15.74 7.47 25.83
C GLY A 7 16.63 7.46 27.08
N VAL A 8 16.88 8.61 27.71
CA VAL A 8 17.87 8.76 28.79
C VAL A 8 17.28 9.45 30.03
N SER A 9 16.39 10.42 29.86
CA SER A 9 15.85 11.20 30.98
C SER A 9 14.93 10.37 31.87
N ILE A 10 15.07 10.55 33.20
CA ILE A 10 14.19 9.90 34.18
C ILE A 10 12.93 10.75 34.34
N ILE A 11 11.80 10.19 33.93
CA ILE A 11 10.49 10.86 33.98
C ILE A 11 9.97 10.92 35.42
N THR A 12 9.85 12.13 35.97
CA THR A 12 9.16 12.37 37.24
C THR A 12 7.74 12.91 37.05
N ASP A 13 7.48 13.60 35.93
CA ASP A 13 6.17 14.07 35.48
C ASP A 13 6.14 14.08 33.94
N PHE A 14 5.13 13.46 33.32
CA PHE A 14 4.96 13.45 31.86
C PHE A 14 4.55 14.81 31.29
N ASN A 15 4.03 15.72 32.12
CA ASN A 15 3.73 17.08 31.66
C ASN A 15 5.00 17.87 31.37
N ASP A 16 6.06 17.60 32.13
CA ASP A 16 7.35 18.31 32.05
C ASP A 16 8.40 17.54 31.22
N HIS A 17 8.04 16.38 30.66
CA HIS A 17 8.91 15.57 29.81
C HIS A 17 8.75 15.92 28.34
N GLU A 18 9.87 16.05 27.63
CA GLU A 18 9.91 16.26 26.19
C GLU A 18 9.76 14.92 25.48
N TYR A 19 8.63 14.72 24.81
CA TYR A 19 8.41 13.55 23.97
C TYR A 19 7.37 13.85 22.88
N TYR A 20 7.46 13.10 21.79
CA TYR A 20 6.43 13.03 20.76
C TYR A 20 5.46 11.90 21.06
N GLU A 21 4.18 12.16 20.82
CA GLU A 21 3.13 11.14 20.81
C GLU A 21 2.51 11.10 19.42
N ILE A 22 2.53 9.92 18.80
CA ILE A 22 2.16 9.73 17.41
C ILE A 22 1.20 8.54 17.30
N SER A 23 0.10 8.75 16.60
CA SER A 23 -0.85 7.70 16.25
C SER A 23 -0.86 7.45 14.75
N PHE A 24 -1.06 6.19 14.37
CA PHE A 24 -1.08 5.75 12.99
C PHE A 24 -2.45 5.18 12.67
N GLY A 25 -2.98 5.52 11.51
CA GLY A 25 -4.18 4.95 10.92
C GLY A 25 -3.85 4.37 9.55
N TYR A 26 -4.59 3.34 9.16
CA TYR A 26 -4.46 2.73 7.85
C TYR A 26 -5.86 2.41 7.32
N LYS A 27 -6.08 2.72 6.04
CA LYS A 27 -7.29 2.33 5.31
C LYS A 27 -6.91 1.99 3.88
N ALA A 28 -7.45 0.89 3.37
CA ALA A 28 -7.33 0.51 1.98
C ALA A 28 -8.69 0.09 1.42
N ASP A 29 -8.86 0.28 0.13
CA ASP A 29 -9.97 -0.25 -0.65
C ASP A 29 -9.48 -0.65 -2.05
N GLU A 30 -10.40 -0.97 -2.95
CA GLU A 30 -10.09 -1.40 -4.31
C GLU A 30 -9.31 -0.35 -5.12
N ASN A 31 -9.42 0.94 -4.77
CA ASN A 31 -8.80 2.03 -5.53
C ASN A 31 -7.40 2.39 -5.03
N GLY A 32 -7.02 1.97 -3.82
CA GLY A 32 -5.73 2.33 -3.23
C GLY A 32 -5.76 2.32 -1.71
N ALA A 33 -4.84 3.05 -1.11
CA ALA A 33 -4.72 3.12 0.33
C ALA A 33 -4.20 4.47 0.84
N ILE A 34 -4.42 4.66 2.14
CA ILE A 34 -3.95 5.80 2.92
C ILE A 34 -3.35 5.30 4.23
N VAL A 35 -2.17 5.80 4.55
CA VAL A 35 -1.60 5.82 5.91
C VAL A 35 -1.76 7.22 6.46
N THR A 36 -2.40 7.34 7.62
CA THR A 36 -2.54 8.61 8.34
C THR A 36 -1.61 8.59 9.54
N VAL A 37 -0.80 9.62 9.69
CA VAL A 37 0.10 9.80 10.83
C VAL A 37 -0.33 11.06 11.56
N ASN A 38 -0.78 10.95 12.81
CA ASN A 38 -1.22 12.09 13.60
C ASN A 38 -0.29 12.29 14.79
N ILE A 39 0.29 13.48 14.89
CA ILE A 39 1.09 13.92 16.03
C ILE A 39 0.13 14.51 17.06
N THR A 40 -0.10 13.78 18.15
CA THR A 40 -1.00 14.19 19.23
C THR A 40 -0.28 15.01 20.31
N ARG A 41 1.05 14.90 20.37
CA ARG A 41 1.93 15.74 21.19
C ARG A 41 3.26 15.96 20.49
N THR A 42 3.76 17.18 20.51
CA THR A 42 5.11 17.53 20.06
C THR A 42 6.04 17.72 21.26
N ALA A 43 7.32 17.41 21.08
CA ALA A 43 8.34 17.81 22.05
C ALA A 43 8.45 19.34 22.06
N VAL A 44 8.05 19.98 23.15
CA VAL A 44 8.19 21.42 23.35
C VAL A 44 9.34 21.65 24.32
N SER A 45 10.35 22.40 23.91
CA SER A 45 11.41 22.79 24.82
C SER A 45 10.87 23.79 25.85
N VAL A 46 10.68 23.33 27.09
CA VAL A 46 10.14 24.17 28.17
C VAL A 46 11.30 24.89 28.84
N TYR A 47 11.67 26.07 28.32
CA TYR A 47 12.54 26.98 29.06
C TYR A 47 11.72 27.70 30.15
N PRO A 48 12.06 27.60 31.45
CA PRO A 48 11.44 28.45 32.45
C PRO A 48 11.84 29.91 32.20
N LEU A 49 10.85 30.80 32.09
CA LEU A 49 10.96 32.25 31.80
C LEU A 49 11.81 33.04 32.83
N PHE A 50 12.25 32.40 33.92
CA PHE A 50 13.07 33.00 34.97
C PHE A 50 14.12 32.02 35.50
N SER A 51 15.17 31.74 34.74
CA SER A 51 16.35 31.01 35.24
C SER A 51 17.52 31.99 35.42
N TYR A 52 17.66 32.52 36.63
CA TYR A 52 18.83 33.27 37.07
C TYR A 52 19.85 32.24 37.57
N ASN A 53 20.79 31.83 36.72
CA ASN A 53 21.84 30.82 36.97
C ASN A 53 21.44 29.33 36.92
N SER A 54 20.84 28.86 35.83
CA SER A 54 20.95 27.44 35.46
C SER A 54 20.97 27.29 33.94
N VAL A 55 22.15 26.98 33.41
CA VAL A 55 22.34 26.52 32.03
C VAL A 55 21.80 25.10 31.96
N LYS A 56 20.57 24.93 31.48
CA LYS A 56 20.09 23.65 30.98
C LYS A 56 19.79 23.83 29.49
N PHE A 57 20.78 23.52 28.67
CA PHE A 57 20.55 23.18 27.28
C PHE A 57 20.01 21.74 27.31
N GLN A 58 18.69 21.57 27.34
CA GLN A 58 18.13 20.34 26.81
C GLN A 58 17.99 20.58 25.32
N ASP A 59 18.81 19.89 24.54
CA ASP A 59 18.64 19.84 23.10
C ASP A 59 17.26 19.24 22.85
N LYS A 60 16.42 19.94 22.07
CA LYS A 60 15.09 19.47 21.66
C LYS A 60 15.22 18.01 21.21
N VAL A 61 14.35 17.13 21.70
CA VAL A 61 14.27 15.75 21.18
C VAL A 61 14.07 15.81 19.67
N LEU A 62 15.00 15.22 18.91
CA LEU A 62 14.90 15.14 17.46
C LEU A 62 14.14 13.87 17.07
N LEU A 63 13.16 14.01 16.18
CA LEU A 63 12.41 12.89 15.59
C LEU A 63 13.01 12.58 14.22
N PRO A 64 13.49 11.35 13.95
CA PRO A 64 14.09 11.03 12.65
C PRO A 64 13.04 11.07 11.53
N ALA A 65 13.51 11.22 10.29
CA ALA A 65 12.66 11.11 9.13
C ALA A 65 11.98 9.73 9.06
N LEU A 66 10.77 9.68 8.51
CA LEU A 66 10.15 8.44 8.08
C LEU A 66 10.58 8.18 6.64
N GLU A 67 11.27 7.07 6.39
CA GLU A 67 11.80 6.75 5.05
C GLU A 67 11.19 5.46 4.48
N ASN A 68 10.65 4.60 5.34
CA ASN A 68 10.19 3.28 4.95
C ASN A 68 8.82 2.95 5.54
N ILE A 69 7.93 2.41 4.71
CA ILE A 69 6.63 1.88 5.11
C ILE A 69 6.51 0.47 4.57
N GLU A 70 6.29 -0.50 5.48
CA GLU A 70 6.04 -1.89 5.13
C GLU A 70 4.62 -2.29 5.55
N ILE A 71 3.86 -2.85 4.61
CA ILE A 71 2.45 -3.23 4.79
C ILE A 71 2.30 -4.70 4.46
N PHE A 72 1.89 -5.47 5.46
CA PHE A 72 1.59 -6.89 5.34
C PHE A 72 0.10 -7.09 5.04
N GLY A 73 -0.21 -8.01 4.12
CA GLY A 73 -1.58 -8.28 3.71
C GLY A 73 -2.18 -7.20 2.81
N TYR A 74 -1.36 -6.51 2.02
CA TYR A 74 -1.84 -5.55 1.04
C TYR A 74 -2.45 -6.29 -0.16
N GLU A 75 -3.76 -6.19 -0.36
CA GLU A 75 -4.47 -6.97 -1.39
C GLU A 75 -4.46 -6.34 -2.80
N GLY A 76 -4.25 -5.02 -2.88
CA GLY A 76 -4.19 -4.28 -4.15
C GLY A 76 -2.91 -4.53 -4.94
N ASP A 77 -2.83 -4.01 -6.16
CA ASP A 77 -1.59 -3.90 -6.94
C ASP A 77 -1.19 -2.42 -6.95
N PRO A 78 -0.22 -1.98 -6.15
CA PRO A 78 0.02 -0.56 -5.90
C PRO A 78 0.65 0.15 -7.11
N ASP A 79 0.18 1.37 -7.38
CA ASP A 79 0.77 2.30 -8.33
C ASP A 79 1.55 3.40 -7.58
N LEU A 80 2.84 3.16 -7.35
CA LEU A 80 3.69 4.08 -6.58
C LEU A 80 3.98 5.39 -7.33
N ASP A 81 3.75 5.47 -8.65
CA ASP A 81 3.82 6.75 -9.38
C ASP A 81 2.72 7.74 -8.93
N THR A 82 1.70 7.24 -8.22
CA THR A 82 0.62 8.06 -7.63
C THR A 82 0.86 8.38 -6.14
N LEU A 83 2.03 8.05 -5.61
CA LEU A 83 2.38 8.30 -4.20
C LEU A 83 2.37 9.80 -3.91
N THR A 84 1.65 10.17 -2.86
CA THR A 84 1.57 11.54 -2.38
C THR A 84 1.67 11.59 -0.86
N VAL A 85 2.22 12.70 -0.35
CA VAL A 85 2.19 13.07 1.07
C VAL A 85 1.50 14.42 1.18
N ASN A 86 0.41 14.47 1.93
CA ASN A 86 -0.45 15.66 2.05
C ASN A 86 -0.90 16.24 0.69
N GLY A 87 -1.03 15.38 -0.32
CA GLY A 87 -1.45 15.75 -1.68
C GLY A 87 -0.31 16.22 -2.60
N GLU A 88 0.92 16.36 -2.09
CA GLU A 88 2.10 16.62 -2.91
C GLU A 88 2.71 15.29 -3.38
N SER A 89 3.11 15.22 -4.64
CA SER A 89 3.73 14.02 -5.21
C SER A 89 5.09 13.78 -4.55
N LEU A 90 5.31 12.53 -4.14
CA LEU A 90 6.56 12.09 -3.54
C LEU A 90 7.23 11.09 -4.48
N GLU A 91 8.50 11.33 -4.81
CA GLU A 91 9.33 10.39 -5.55
C GLU A 91 9.72 9.23 -4.63
N PHE A 92 9.46 7.99 -5.06
CA PHE A 92 9.83 6.80 -4.31
C PHE A 92 11.18 6.24 -4.79
N ASP A 93 11.91 5.61 -3.89
CA ASP A 93 13.12 4.88 -4.25
C ASP A 93 12.72 3.52 -4.83
N GLN A 94 12.95 3.35 -6.14
CA GLN A 94 12.64 2.11 -6.85
C GLN A 94 13.50 0.92 -6.40
N ALA A 95 14.70 1.15 -5.86
CA ALA A 95 15.57 0.08 -5.37
C ALA A 95 15.10 -0.45 -4.01
N ASP A 96 14.53 0.42 -3.18
CA ASP A 96 14.07 0.08 -1.83
C ASP A 96 12.55 -0.17 -1.75
N SER A 97 11.81 0.09 -2.82
CA SER A 97 10.37 -0.20 -2.91
C SER A 97 10.09 -1.53 -3.64
N SER A 98 9.10 -2.28 -3.15
CA SER A 98 8.69 -3.53 -3.78
C SER A 98 7.26 -3.93 -3.42
N TYR A 99 6.64 -4.75 -4.26
CA TYR A 99 5.39 -5.43 -3.93
C TYR A 99 5.46 -6.89 -4.36
N ASP A 100 5.17 -7.80 -3.43
CA ASP A 100 5.04 -9.22 -3.71
C ASP A 100 3.56 -9.63 -3.64
N SER A 101 2.98 -9.91 -4.81
CA SER A 101 1.57 -10.30 -4.94
C SER A 101 1.22 -11.68 -4.36
N TYR A 102 2.22 -12.52 -4.05
CA TYR A 102 2.02 -13.81 -3.41
C TYR A 102 2.05 -13.68 -1.88
N SER A 103 3.06 -13.02 -1.33
CA SER A 103 3.18 -12.80 0.12
C SER A 103 2.34 -11.62 0.63
N LYS A 104 1.80 -10.80 -0.29
CA LYS A 104 1.01 -9.60 -0.01
C LYS A 104 1.77 -8.57 0.83
N VAL A 105 3.08 -8.44 0.58
CA VAL A 105 3.94 -7.47 1.26
C VAL A 105 4.25 -6.33 0.31
N LEU A 106 3.88 -5.10 0.72
CA LEU A 106 4.23 -3.86 0.06
C LEU A 106 5.28 -3.14 0.90
N VAL A 107 6.42 -2.84 0.31
CA VAL A 107 7.47 -1.97 0.85
C VAL A 107 7.50 -0.70 0.02
N ILE A 108 7.37 0.44 0.68
CA ILE A 108 7.54 1.77 0.09
C ILE A 108 8.76 2.40 0.78
N GLY A 109 9.85 2.53 0.03
CA GLY A 109 11.02 3.30 0.41
C GLY A 109 11.02 4.64 -0.33
N ALA A 110 11.30 5.73 0.37
CA ALA A 110 11.56 7.03 -0.23
C ALA A 110 12.42 7.89 0.71
N ASP A 111 13.16 8.84 0.14
CA ASP A 111 13.85 9.84 0.94
C ASP A 111 12.81 10.74 1.62
N GLU A 112 12.89 10.87 2.95
CA GLU A 112 12.04 11.74 3.76
C GLU A 112 10.51 11.68 3.45
N ILE A 113 9.88 10.49 3.43
CA ILE A 113 8.39 10.36 3.35
C ILE A 113 7.71 11.33 4.33
N ILE A 114 8.23 11.39 5.55
CA ILE A 114 7.99 12.51 6.46
C ILE A 114 9.38 13.04 6.88
N PRO A 115 9.70 14.32 6.62
CA PRO A 115 11.00 14.90 6.97
C PRO A 115 11.25 14.92 8.47
N GLU A 116 12.53 15.04 8.85
CA GLU A 116 12.95 15.13 10.27
C GLU A 116 12.14 16.15 11.08
N ASN A 117 11.99 15.85 12.38
CA ASN A 117 11.21 16.58 13.37
C ASN A 117 9.69 16.61 13.13
N TRP A 118 9.24 16.29 11.91
CA TRP A 118 7.84 16.19 11.51
C TRP A 118 7.04 17.46 11.84
N ASP A 119 7.69 18.62 11.75
CA ASP A 119 7.13 19.90 12.21
C ASP A 119 6.27 20.62 11.13
N SER A 120 6.20 20.09 9.90
CA SER A 120 5.49 20.75 8.79
C SER A 120 3.96 20.59 8.85
N SER A 121 3.46 19.59 9.59
CA SER A 121 2.04 19.36 9.85
C SER A 121 1.80 18.55 11.12
N SER A 122 0.64 18.73 11.75
CA SER A 122 0.17 17.86 12.84
C SER A 122 -0.37 16.51 12.33
N THR A 123 -0.70 16.43 11.04
CA THR A 123 -1.21 15.22 10.39
C THR A 123 -0.56 15.05 9.01
N TYR A 124 -0.08 13.84 8.74
CA TYR A 124 0.41 13.43 7.42
C TYR A 124 -0.51 12.39 6.82
N GLU A 125 -0.91 12.59 5.58
CA GLU A 125 -1.63 11.62 4.78
C GLU A 125 -0.74 11.12 3.65
N ILE A 126 -0.26 9.88 3.77
CA ILE A 126 0.51 9.20 2.73
C ILE A 126 -0.47 8.34 1.92
N LYS A 127 -0.60 8.62 0.63
CA LYS A 127 -1.65 8.04 -0.24
C LYS A 127 -1.05 7.52 -1.53
N TRP A 128 -1.56 6.39 -2.00
CA TRP A 128 -1.29 5.86 -3.34
C TRP A 128 -2.55 5.15 -3.86
N GLN A 129 -2.61 5.01 -5.18
CA GLN A 129 -3.65 4.28 -5.89
C GLN A 129 -3.21 2.85 -6.19
N ASN A 130 -4.16 1.99 -6.50
CA ASN A 130 -3.88 0.73 -7.16
C ASN A 130 -3.80 0.94 -8.68
N GLN A 131 -2.96 0.16 -9.34
CA GLN A 131 -3.03 -0.08 -10.76
C GLN A 131 -4.48 -0.44 -11.11
N GLY A 132 -5.12 0.40 -11.92
CA GLY A 132 -6.44 0.07 -12.43
C GLY A 132 -6.37 -1.27 -13.15
N ILE A 133 -7.41 -2.11 -13.04
CA ILE A 133 -7.54 -3.28 -13.91
C ILE A 133 -7.54 -2.73 -15.34
N ASN A 134 -6.40 -2.80 -16.02
CA ASN A 134 -6.33 -2.47 -17.43
C ASN A 134 -7.29 -3.43 -18.15
N SER A 135 -8.46 -2.93 -18.53
CA SER A 135 -9.52 -3.63 -19.26
C SER A 135 -9.03 -4.33 -20.54
N GLN A 136 -7.80 -4.06 -20.98
CA GLN A 136 -7.16 -4.75 -22.10
C GLN A 136 -6.78 -6.21 -21.80
N PHE A 137 -6.44 -6.56 -20.55
CA PHE A 137 -6.15 -7.97 -20.21
C PHE A 137 -7.43 -8.82 -20.17
N MET A 138 -8.57 -8.23 -19.78
CA MET A 138 -9.88 -8.89 -19.76
C MET A 138 -10.50 -9.05 -21.16
N LEU A 139 -10.15 -8.19 -22.13
CA LEU A 139 -10.57 -8.34 -23.53
C LEU A 139 -9.84 -9.46 -24.28
N SER A 140 -8.63 -9.84 -23.83
CA SER A 140 -7.86 -10.93 -24.45
C SER A 140 -8.41 -12.34 -24.10
N GLN A 141 -9.02 -12.51 -22.92
CA GLN A 141 -9.63 -13.78 -22.51
C GLN A 141 -11.07 -13.95 -23.02
N THR A 142 -11.80 -12.86 -23.30
CA THR A 142 -13.15 -12.92 -23.88
C THR A 142 -13.16 -13.20 -25.39
N HIS A 143 -12.10 -12.87 -26.12
CA HIS A 143 -11.97 -13.22 -27.55
C HIS A 143 -11.46 -14.65 -27.79
N ALA A 144 -10.71 -15.23 -26.85
CA ALA A 144 -10.27 -16.63 -26.96
C ALA A 144 -11.41 -17.63 -26.71
N SER A 145 -12.39 -17.29 -25.88
CA SER A 145 -13.50 -18.20 -25.55
C SER A 145 -14.69 -18.16 -26.52
N THR A 146 -14.81 -17.13 -27.37
CA THR A 146 -15.93 -17.01 -28.33
C THR A 146 -15.65 -17.65 -29.69
N LYS A 147 -14.41 -18.08 -29.98
CA LYS A 147 -14.05 -18.73 -31.25
C LYS A 147 -14.22 -20.25 -31.26
N ALA A 148 -14.64 -20.87 -30.14
CA ALA A 148 -14.78 -22.32 -30.00
C ALA A 148 -16.22 -22.87 -30.10
N LEU A 149 -17.24 -22.02 -30.32
CA LEU A 149 -18.63 -22.48 -30.46
C LEU A 149 -19.32 -21.91 -31.71
N SER A 150 -18.91 -22.37 -32.89
CA SER A 150 -19.75 -22.29 -34.10
C SER A 150 -19.49 -23.49 -35.02
N GLN A 151 -19.80 -24.69 -34.53
CA GLN A 151 -20.15 -25.79 -35.43
C GLN A 151 -21.67 -25.74 -35.68
N PRO A 152 -22.14 -25.65 -36.93
CA PRO A 152 -23.56 -25.72 -37.21
C PRO A 152 -24.09 -27.15 -36.97
N ALA A 153 -25.19 -27.24 -36.24
CA ALA A 153 -25.97 -28.46 -36.05
C ALA A 153 -26.49 -28.97 -37.40
N LYS A 154 -26.16 -30.22 -37.75
CA LYS A 154 -26.86 -30.97 -38.80
C LYS A 154 -27.98 -31.79 -38.17
N THR A 155 -29.21 -31.40 -38.45
CA THR A 155 -30.41 -32.22 -38.22
C THR A 155 -30.70 -32.98 -39.51
N SER A 156 -30.79 -34.31 -39.43
CA SER A 156 -31.38 -35.13 -40.50
C SER A 156 -32.00 -36.38 -39.89
N GLU A 157 -33.32 -36.35 -39.73
CA GLU A 157 -34.18 -37.53 -39.76
C GLU A 157 -34.85 -37.57 -41.13
N GLN A 158 -34.67 -38.67 -41.89
CA GLN A 158 -35.78 -39.38 -42.52
C GLN A 158 -35.30 -40.72 -43.10
N LEU A 159 -36.02 -41.78 -42.68
CA LEU A 159 -35.98 -43.16 -43.16
C LEU A 159 -36.08 -43.27 -44.69
N ASN A 160 -35.33 -44.22 -45.28
CA ASN A 160 -35.92 -45.15 -46.25
C ASN A 160 -35.05 -46.41 -46.46
N GLN A 161 -35.63 -47.53 -46.02
CA GLN A 161 -35.71 -48.88 -46.60
C GLN A 161 -34.53 -49.49 -47.40
N GLU A 162 -34.15 -50.69 -46.94
CA GLU A 162 -33.31 -51.77 -47.47
C GLU A 162 -33.53 -52.16 -48.96
N PRO A 163 -32.55 -52.81 -49.65
CA PRO A 163 -32.33 -54.26 -49.47
C PRO A 163 -30.87 -54.75 -49.44
N PHE A 164 -30.65 -55.68 -48.50
CA PHE A 164 -30.00 -57.00 -48.64
C PHE A 164 -29.25 -57.35 -49.95
N VAL A 165 -27.94 -57.65 -49.84
CA VAL A 165 -27.22 -58.66 -50.64
C VAL A 165 -26.15 -59.33 -49.76
N ILE A 166 -26.16 -60.67 -49.75
CA ILE A 166 -25.15 -61.57 -49.16
C ILE A 166 -24.11 -61.90 -50.23
N GLU A 167 -22.83 -61.96 -49.86
CA GLU A 167 -21.82 -62.92 -50.37
C GLU A 167 -20.59 -62.78 -49.47
N GLU A 168 -20.39 -63.71 -48.53
CA GLU A 168 -19.60 -64.94 -48.65
C GLU A 168 -18.08 -64.76 -48.54
N SER A 169 -17.51 -65.78 -47.93
CA SER A 169 -16.26 -65.89 -47.18
C SER A 169 -15.08 -66.42 -47.99
N GLN A 170 -13.90 -66.36 -47.34
CA GLN A 170 -12.65 -67.12 -47.58
C GLN A 170 -11.70 -66.43 -48.59
N GLU A 171 -10.39 -66.37 -48.35
CA GLU A 171 -9.45 -67.27 -47.67
C GLU A 171 -8.50 -66.57 -46.67
#